data_AF-M0LRP8-F1
#
_entry.id   AF-M0LRP8-F1
#
_cell.length_a   1.000
_cell.length_b   1.000
_cell.length_c   1.000
_cell.angle_alpha   90.00
_cell.angle_beta   90.00
_cell.angle_gamma   90.00
#
_symmetry.space_group_name_H-M   'P 1'
#
loop_
_entity.id
_entity.type
_entity.pdbx_description
1 polymer ?
#
loop_
_entity_poly.entity_id
_entity_poly.type
_entity_poly.pdbx_seq_one_letter_code
_entity_poly.pdbx_strand_id
1 'polypeptide(L)'
;MDPSDDAIRVGVLSLHNSKETKAILNAVEDLGHEPVWLRRENTAVSIRDGEVSLEPDVDVVANRLLLSNTEEPAEGLGLAATFERIRPMLNRPGATLTAIHKFATAATLADWNVRVPDALLALSNDRLNRGRERFGDVGVYKTAIGTHGGGTWKVDLSEPVNPRVGNRQAFLQELIERDETQHRDLRVYVVGDRIIGAMHRYAPEGDWRTNVALGGAVEDVTDEIPAEARETALYAADVIDLDYVGVDLVEANDGWYVLEMNPTAGFKGLYEATGTSPAPYIAKHAIEHVGGSVDDDRVRELAGSLDDSTPSSMPREERPAPGETPTIGYIEDVVVSGTSGSQSTLAKSDTGATRTSIDTSLAAAIGAGPIKSMTKVRSGSQKSGKARPVVDLVVGIGGTQHTVTASVEDRSHMNYPLLLGRDILKHYQVDVRRRADSDQPRPDEQPLEE
;
A
#
# COMPACT_ATOMS: atom_id res chain seq x y z
N MET A 1 17.59 8.97 41.00
CA MET A 1 16.44 8.29 40.39
C MET A 1 16.38 8.89 39.00
N ASP A 2 17.00 8.17 38.07
CA ASP A 2 17.21 8.61 36.70
C ASP A 2 15.87 8.56 35.95
N PRO A 3 15.49 9.57 35.14
CA PRO A 3 14.27 9.49 34.36
C PRO A 3 14.47 8.51 33.19
N SER A 4 13.66 7.45 33.20
CA SER A 4 13.30 6.51 32.11
C SER A 4 14.42 5.67 31.45
N ASP A 5 14.71 4.53 32.10
CA ASP A 5 15.36 3.34 31.52
C ASP A 5 14.31 2.36 30.94
N ASP A 6 13.11 2.86 30.62
CA ASP A 6 12.02 2.05 30.07
C ASP A 6 12.12 1.98 28.54
N ALA A 7 12.06 0.77 28.00
CA ALA A 7 12.09 0.52 26.57
C ALA A 7 10.89 1.19 25.88
N ILE A 8 11.15 2.20 25.03
CA ILE A 8 10.14 2.81 24.15
C ILE A 8 9.47 1.76 23.26
N ARG A 9 8.14 1.83 23.17
CA ARG A 9 7.31 0.98 22.32
C ARG A 9 7.04 1.69 21.00
N VAL A 10 7.68 1.24 19.92
CA VAL A 10 7.57 1.86 18.60
C VAL A 10 6.57 1.08 17.74
N GLY A 11 5.44 1.72 17.45
CA GLY A 11 4.43 1.19 16.55
C GLY A 11 4.78 1.44 15.09
N VAL A 12 4.91 0.41 14.25
CA VAL A 12 5.04 0.60 12.79
C VAL A 12 3.70 0.33 12.13
N LEU A 13 3.04 1.39 11.65
CA LEU A 13 1.71 1.32 11.02
C LEU A 13 1.84 0.93 9.55
N SER A 14 1.57 -0.35 9.26
CA SER A 14 1.62 -0.90 7.90
C SER A 14 0.65 -2.06 7.71
N LEU A 15 -0.39 -1.80 6.92
CA LEU A 15 -1.40 -2.80 6.54
C LEU A 15 -0.97 -3.71 5.38
N HIS A 16 0.27 -3.60 4.91
CA HIS A 16 0.83 -4.46 3.86
C HIS A 16 2.10 -5.14 4.37
N ASN A 17 2.52 -6.21 3.71
CA ASN A 17 3.75 -6.91 4.06
C ASN A 17 4.87 -6.34 3.20
N SER A 18 5.82 -5.63 3.80
CA SER A 18 6.95 -5.00 3.12
C SER A 18 8.24 -5.27 3.88
N LYS A 19 9.33 -5.35 3.13
CA LYS A 19 10.68 -5.58 3.67
C LYS A 19 11.09 -4.41 4.56
N GLU A 20 10.72 -3.19 4.15
CA GLU A 20 11.00 -1.95 4.85
C GLU A 20 10.38 -1.93 6.24
N THR A 21 9.12 -2.34 6.37
CA THR A 21 8.44 -2.38 7.68
C THR A 21 9.11 -3.38 8.62
N LYS A 22 9.49 -4.56 8.11
CA LYS A 22 10.19 -5.56 8.92
C LYS A 22 11.55 -5.05 9.38
N ALA A 23 12.31 -4.43 8.48
CA ALA A 23 13.61 -3.85 8.81
C ALA A 23 13.51 -2.78 9.90
N ILE A 24 12.47 -1.93 9.86
CA ILE A 24 12.26 -0.94 10.93
C ILE A 24 11.95 -1.64 12.25
N LEU A 25 11.06 -2.64 12.25
CA LEU A 25 10.69 -3.38 13.47
C LEU A 25 11.89 -4.11 14.07
N ASN A 26 12.70 -4.80 13.25
CA ASN A 26 13.89 -5.51 13.72
C ASN A 26 14.94 -4.51 14.24
N ALA A 27 15.11 -3.37 13.58
CA ALA A 27 16.02 -2.34 14.06
C ALA A 27 15.59 -1.73 15.40
N VAL A 28 14.28 -1.55 15.65
CA VAL A 28 13.78 -1.14 16.97
C VAL A 28 14.18 -2.16 18.04
N GLU A 29 13.98 -3.45 17.77
CA GLU A 29 14.35 -4.54 18.69
C GLU A 29 15.86 -4.59 18.96
N ASP A 30 16.67 -4.52 17.90
CA ASP A 30 18.13 -4.57 17.98
C ASP A 30 18.77 -3.33 18.63
N LEU A 31 18.01 -2.24 18.74
CA LEU A 31 18.36 -1.04 19.49
C LEU A 31 17.89 -1.10 20.96
N GLY A 32 17.28 -2.20 21.40
CA GLY A 32 16.86 -2.42 22.79
C GLY A 32 15.45 -1.91 23.13
N HIS A 33 14.63 -1.63 22.12
CA HIS A 33 13.27 -1.10 22.26
C HIS A 33 12.20 -2.11 21.84
N GLU A 34 10.93 -1.86 22.17
CA GLU A 34 9.84 -2.80 21.87
C GLU A 34 9.20 -2.47 20.50
N PRO A 35 9.38 -3.31 19.45
CA PRO A 35 8.66 -3.12 18.20
C PRO A 35 7.22 -3.60 18.32
N VAL A 36 6.28 -2.82 17.78
CA VAL A 36 4.88 -3.23 17.65
C VAL A 36 4.44 -3.05 16.20
N TRP A 37 4.12 -4.15 15.53
CA TRP A 37 3.56 -4.05 14.18
C TRP A 37 2.05 -3.79 14.25
N LEU A 38 1.64 -2.56 13.93
CA LEU A 38 0.23 -2.17 13.86
C LEU A 38 -0.37 -2.57 12.50
N ARG A 39 -1.26 -3.57 12.50
CA ARG A 39 -1.87 -4.19 11.31
C ARG A 39 -3.37 -4.45 11.46
N ARG A 40 -4.00 -4.92 10.37
CA ARG A 40 -5.44 -5.19 10.33
C ARG A 40 -5.86 -6.25 11.35
N GLU A 41 -5.00 -7.21 11.61
CA GLU A 41 -5.31 -8.42 12.36
C GLU A 41 -5.27 -8.23 13.88
N ASN A 42 -4.60 -7.18 14.37
CA ASN A 42 -4.34 -6.98 15.79
C ASN A 42 -4.67 -5.58 16.32
N THR A 43 -4.89 -4.59 15.44
CA THR A 43 -4.96 -3.19 15.88
C THR A 43 -6.39 -2.71 16.02
N ALA A 44 -6.71 -2.14 17.17
CA ALA A 44 -8.01 -1.57 17.49
C ALA A 44 -7.85 -0.18 18.13
N VAL A 45 -8.75 0.73 17.77
CA VAL A 45 -8.92 2.02 18.46
C VAL A 45 -10.30 2.00 19.10
N SER A 46 -10.36 2.25 20.39
CA SER A 46 -11.62 2.27 21.15
C SER A 46 -11.90 3.66 21.70
N ILE A 47 -13.17 4.02 21.77
CA ILE A 47 -13.66 5.18 22.54
C ILE A 47 -14.60 4.65 23.60
N ARG A 48 -14.22 4.75 24.88
CA ARG A 48 -15.03 4.31 26.02
C ARG A 48 -15.02 5.40 27.07
N ASP A 49 -16.21 5.74 27.56
CA ASP A 49 -16.39 6.78 28.59
C ASP A 49 -15.74 8.14 28.24
N GLY A 50 -15.64 8.45 26.94
CA GLY A 50 -15.03 9.69 26.43
C GLY A 50 -13.51 9.62 26.24
N GLU A 51 -12.87 8.51 26.57
CA GLU A 51 -11.43 8.31 26.43
C GLU A 51 -11.12 7.47 25.18
N VAL A 52 -10.08 7.88 24.44
CA VAL A 52 -9.60 7.18 23.25
C VAL A 52 -8.40 6.32 23.65
N SER A 53 -8.41 5.04 23.28
CA SER A 53 -7.29 4.12 23.53
C SER A 53 -6.89 3.40 22.25
N LEU A 54 -5.60 3.07 22.14
CA LEU A 54 -5.02 2.26 21.08
C LEU A 54 -4.59 0.91 21.63
N GLU A 55 -4.92 -0.16 20.92
CA GLU A 55 -4.51 -1.53 21.22
C GLU A 55 -3.87 -2.15 19.97
N PRO A 56 -2.64 -2.71 20.06
CA PRO A 56 -1.73 -2.62 21.20
C PRO A 56 -1.27 -1.17 21.42
N ASP A 57 -1.10 -0.78 22.69
CA ASP A 57 -0.61 0.56 23.01
C ASP A 57 0.85 0.72 22.58
N VAL A 58 1.25 1.93 22.16
CA VAL A 58 2.61 2.28 21.72
C VAL A 58 2.92 3.72 22.11
N ASP A 59 4.19 4.11 22.21
CA ASP A 59 4.57 5.47 22.57
C ASP A 59 4.63 6.40 21.35
N VAL A 60 5.01 5.86 20.19
CA VAL A 60 5.19 6.58 18.92
C VAL A 60 4.81 5.69 17.74
N VAL A 61 4.33 6.29 16.64
CA VAL A 61 3.94 5.58 15.43
C VAL A 61 4.81 5.97 14.23
N ALA A 62 5.57 5.02 13.68
CA ALA A 62 6.17 5.11 12.35
C ALA A 62 5.13 4.75 11.28
N ASN A 63 4.57 5.75 10.61
CA ASN A 63 3.59 5.64 9.54
C ASN A 63 4.24 5.14 8.24
N ARG A 64 3.89 3.91 7.86
CA ARG A 64 4.32 3.26 6.61
C ARG A 64 3.12 2.88 5.74
N LEU A 65 1.99 3.59 5.83
CA LEU A 65 0.84 3.32 4.96
C LEU A 65 1.16 3.63 3.49
N LEU A 66 1.01 2.63 2.62
CA LEU A 66 1.24 2.77 1.18
C LEU A 66 0.02 3.40 0.48
N LEU A 67 -0.17 4.70 0.66
CA LEU A 67 -1.37 5.44 0.22
C LEU A 67 -1.45 5.65 -1.30
N SER A 68 -0.31 5.66 -1.97
CA SER A 68 -0.20 6.00 -3.39
C SER A 68 -0.55 4.82 -4.33
N ASN A 69 -0.76 3.62 -3.77
CA ASN A 69 -1.19 2.42 -4.50
C ASN A 69 -2.56 1.87 -4.05
N THR A 70 -3.28 2.57 -3.17
CA THR A 70 -4.65 2.19 -2.79
C THR A 70 -5.67 2.89 -3.69
N GLU A 71 -6.85 2.27 -3.84
CA GLU A 71 -8.01 2.86 -4.52
C GLU A 71 -8.64 3.98 -3.67
N GLU A 72 -8.51 3.88 -2.34
CA GLU A 72 -9.15 4.76 -1.36
C GLU A 72 -8.09 5.40 -0.44
N PRO A 73 -7.25 6.34 -0.93
CA PRO A 73 -6.22 6.98 -0.12
C PRO A 73 -6.78 7.82 1.03
N ALA A 74 -8.01 8.34 0.89
CA ALA A 74 -8.68 9.11 1.93
C ALA A 74 -8.95 8.26 3.17
N GLU A 75 -9.36 7.00 3.01
CA GLU A 75 -9.57 6.06 4.14
C GLU A 75 -8.25 5.79 4.88
N GLY A 76 -7.17 5.56 4.14
CA GLY A 76 -5.85 5.38 4.74
C GLY A 76 -5.33 6.62 5.48
N LEU A 77 -5.61 7.83 4.95
CA LEU A 77 -5.26 9.09 5.62
C LEU A 77 -6.13 9.35 6.85
N GLY A 78 -7.43 9.07 6.78
CA GLY A 78 -8.34 9.16 7.93
C GLY A 78 -7.93 8.20 9.05
N LEU A 79 -7.50 7.00 8.68
CA LEU A 79 -6.89 6.05 9.61
C LEU A 79 -5.64 6.64 10.25
N ALA A 80 -4.65 7.09 9.46
CA ALA A 80 -3.42 7.70 10.00
C ALA A 80 -3.72 8.91 10.92
N ALA A 81 -4.68 9.76 10.57
CA ALA A 81 -5.13 10.88 11.40
C ALA A 81 -5.78 10.43 12.72
N THR A 82 -6.40 9.25 12.74
CA THR A 82 -6.91 8.65 13.99
C THR A 82 -5.76 8.26 14.92
N PHE A 83 -4.70 7.64 14.39
CA PHE A 83 -3.52 7.28 15.20
C PHE A 83 -2.73 8.51 15.67
N GLU A 84 -2.52 9.52 14.80
CA GLU A 84 -1.83 10.77 15.15
C GLU A 84 -2.50 11.49 16.32
N ARG A 85 -3.83 11.38 16.44
CA ARG A 85 -4.58 11.97 17.57
C ARG A 85 -4.31 11.29 18.91
N ILE A 86 -3.81 10.06 18.90
CA ILE A 86 -3.60 9.24 20.10
C ILE A 86 -2.13 9.24 20.49
N ARG A 87 -1.23 9.13 19.50
CA ARG A 87 0.23 9.06 19.69
C ARG A 87 0.98 9.92 18.68
N PRO A 88 2.16 10.47 19.03
CA PRO A 88 3.08 11.08 18.07
C PRO A 88 3.32 10.17 16.87
N MET A 89 3.35 10.73 15.66
CA MET A 89 3.40 9.98 14.41
C MET A 89 4.39 10.56 13.41
N LEU A 90 5.21 9.69 12.81
CA LEU A 90 6.26 10.01 11.84
C LEU A 90 6.06 9.14 10.60
N ASN A 91 5.85 9.61 9.39
CA ASN A 91 5.42 10.95 9.00
C ASN A 91 3.96 11.20 9.37
N ARG A 92 3.66 12.46 9.68
CA ARG A 92 2.29 12.93 9.94
C ARG A 92 1.39 12.79 8.70
N PRO A 93 0.08 12.54 8.87
CA PRO A 93 -0.85 12.36 7.76
C PRO A 93 -0.99 13.61 6.88
N GLY A 94 -0.90 14.82 7.45
CA GLY A 94 -0.93 16.07 6.70
C GLY A 94 0.25 16.21 5.73
N ALA A 95 1.47 16.05 6.25
CA ALA A 95 2.71 16.06 5.45
C ALA A 95 2.69 14.93 4.39
N THR A 96 2.24 13.74 4.79
CA THR A 96 2.10 12.60 3.88
C THR A 96 1.12 12.90 2.74
N LEU A 97 -0.04 13.51 3.02
CA LEU A 97 -1.03 13.90 2.01
C LEU A 97 -0.43 14.88 0.99
N THR A 98 0.29 15.90 1.47
CA THR A 98 1.00 16.84 0.59
C THR A 98 1.99 16.10 -0.30
N ALA A 99 2.85 15.26 0.29
CA ALA A 99 3.91 14.56 -0.41
C ALA A 99 3.41 13.55 -1.48
N ILE A 100 2.33 12.81 -1.20
CA ILE A 100 1.79 11.84 -2.17
C ILE A 100 1.09 12.50 -3.36
N HIS A 101 0.71 13.77 -3.24
CA HIS A 101 0.08 14.55 -4.31
C HIS A 101 1.11 15.44 -4.98
N LYS A 102 1.69 14.97 -6.09
CA LYS A 102 2.84 15.59 -6.79
C LYS A 102 2.70 17.10 -7.05
N PHE A 103 1.51 17.55 -7.46
CA PHE A 103 1.28 18.98 -7.72
C PHE A 103 1.14 19.81 -6.44
N ALA A 104 0.70 19.19 -5.33
CA ALA A 104 0.64 19.87 -4.03
C ALA A 104 2.05 20.00 -3.47
N THR A 105 2.88 18.95 -3.54
CA THR A 105 4.32 19.02 -3.26
C THR A 105 4.97 20.14 -4.06
N ALA A 106 4.78 20.18 -5.39
CA ALA A 106 5.38 21.21 -6.23
C ALA A 106 4.91 22.63 -5.85
N ALA A 107 3.61 22.81 -5.58
CA ALA A 107 3.07 24.11 -5.17
C ALA A 107 3.64 24.58 -3.83
N THR A 108 3.73 23.68 -2.83
CA THR A 108 4.31 24.01 -1.52
C THR A 108 5.79 24.35 -1.66
N LEU A 109 6.58 23.53 -2.37
CA LEU A 109 8.01 23.78 -2.58
C LEU A 109 8.26 25.11 -3.31
N ALA A 110 7.47 25.43 -4.33
CA ALA A 110 7.58 26.69 -5.06
C ALA A 110 7.31 27.92 -4.16
N ASP A 111 6.33 27.85 -3.25
CA ASP A 111 6.00 28.93 -2.30
C ASP A 111 7.16 29.20 -1.33
N TRP A 112 7.98 28.19 -1.06
CA TRP A 112 9.17 28.26 -0.21
C TRP A 112 10.47 28.47 -0.98
N ASN A 113 10.38 28.85 -2.26
CA ASN A 113 11.51 29.10 -3.17
C ASN A 113 12.42 27.87 -3.41
N VAL A 114 11.88 26.66 -3.27
CA VAL A 114 12.54 25.43 -3.71
C VAL A 114 12.23 25.22 -5.18
N ARG A 115 13.27 24.99 -5.99
CA ARG A 115 13.11 24.80 -7.43
C ARG A 115 12.37 23.51 -7.74
N VAL A 116 11.31 23.63 -8.52
CA VAL A 116 10.51 22.54 -9.10
C VAL A 116 10.27 22.85 -10.57
N PRO A 117 10.20 21.85 -11.47
CA PRO A 117 10.03 22.15 -12.89
C PRO A 117 8.68 22.83 -13.13
N ASP A 118 8.62 23.69 -14.15
CA ASP A 118 7.39 24.41 -14.47
C ASP A 118 6.24 23.42 -14.66
N ALA A 119 5.09 23.68 -14.05
CA ALA A 119 3.97 22.74 -14.06
C ALA A 119 2.61 23.43 -14.20
N LEU A 120 1.69 22.79 -14.93
CA LEU A 120 0.30 23.22 -15.14
C LEU A 120 -0.67 22.11 -14.73
N LEU A 121 -1.40 22.34 -13.64
CA LEU A 121 -2.63 21.63 -13.35
C LEU A 121 -3.81 22.53 -13.74
N ALA A 122 -4.67 22.02 -14.61
CA ALA A 122 -5.89 22.70 -15.01
C ALA A 122 -7.07 21.75 -14.90
N LEU A 123 -8.21 22.27 -14.41
CA LEU A 123 -9.39 21.45 -14.10
C LEU A 123 -10.30 21.22 -15.32
N SER A 124 -10.03 21.86 -16.45
CA SER A 124 -10.79 21.69 -17.68
C SER A 124 -9.87 21.50 -18.89
N ASN A 125 -10.36 20.76 -19.88
CA ASN A 125 -9.67 20.51 -21.15
C ASN A 125 -9.21 21.82 -21.81
N ASP A 126 -10.11 22.80 -21.94
CA ASP A 126 -9.81 24.06 -22.61
C ASP A 126 -8.71 24.85 -21.89
N ARG A 127 -8.69 24.84 -20.54
CA ARG A 127 -7.64 25.54 -19.79
C ARG A 127 -6.30 24.84 -19.88
N LEU A 128 -6.28 23.51 -19.80
CA LEU A 128 -5.04 22.73 -19.91
C LEU A 128 -4.40 22.94 -21.28
N ASN A 129 -5.19 22.81 -22.35
CA ASN A 129 -4.70 22.88 -23.71
C ASN A 129 -4.37 24.31 -24.18
N ARG A 130 -4.98 25.35 -23.60
CA ARG A 130 -4.50 26.73 -23.81
C ARG A 130 -3.16 27.00 -23.11
N GLY A 131 -2.92 26.37 -21.96
CA GLY A 131 -1.69 26.56 -21.20
C GLY A 131 -0.55 25.63 -21.60
N ARG A 132 -0.79 24.60 -22.42
CA ARG A 132 0.23 23.62 -22.84
C ARG A 132 1.35 24.25 -23.68
N GLU A 133 1.04 25.30 -24.43
CA GLU A 133 1.96 25.94 -25.39
C GLU A 133 3.25 26.45 -24.72
N ARG A 134 3.22 26.74 -23.42
CA ARG A 134 4.38 27.20 -22.66
C ARG A 134 5.46 26.13 -22.45
N PHE A 135 5.15 24.86 -22.68
CA PHE A 135 6.08 23.74 -22.52
C PHE A 135 6.73 23.31 -23.85
N GLY A 136 6.47 24.04 -24.94
CA GLY A 136 6.95 23.67 -26.27
C GLY A 136 6.24 22.44 -26.85
N ASP A 137 6.93 21.71 -27.72
CA ASP A 137 6.36 20.57 -28.45
C ASP A 137 6.33 19.28 -27.64
N VAL A 138 7.13 19.17 -26.57
CA VAL A 138 7.25 17.94 -25.78
C VAL A 138 7.26 18.27 -24.31
N GLY A 139 6.44 17.57 -23.53
CA GLY A 139 6.39 17.74 -22.09
C GLY A 139 6.10 16.45 -21.34
N VAL A 140 6.09 16.56 -20.02
CA VAL A 140 5.79 15.45 -19.13
C VAL A 140 4.35 15.55 -18.65
N TYR A 141 3.55 14.54 -18.93
CA TYR A 141 2.18 14.40 -18.45
C TYR A 141 2.14 13.43 -17.28
N LYS A 142 1.64 13.87 -16.11
CA LYS A 142 1.63 13.06 -14.88
C LYS A 142 0.27 13.04 -14.22
N THR A 143 -0.12 11.90 -13.65
CA THR A 143 -1.21 11.86 -12.67
C THR A 143 -0.75 12.46 -11.35
N ALA A 144 -1.61 13.23 -10.69
CA ALA A 144 -1.29 13.92 -9.45
C ALA A 144 -0.94 12.96 -8.30
N ILE A 145 -1.52 11.76 -8.27
CA ILE A 145 -1.21 10.70 -7.31
C ILE A 145 -0.84 9.42 -8.10
N GLY A 146 0.29 8.80 -7.76
CA GLY A 146 0.74 7.53 -8.35
C GLY A 146 2.12 7.10 -7.82
N THR A 147 2.51 5.84 -8.10
CA THR A 147 3.81 5.27 -7.71
C THR A 147 4.53 4.59 -8.87
N HIS A 148 5.85 4.39 -8.70
CA HIS A 148 6.69 3.52 -9.53
C HIS A 148 6.63 3.84 -11.04
N GLY A 149 6.50 5.11 -11.42
CA GLY A 149 6.42 5.54 -12.82
C GLY A 149 5.10 5.20 -13.52
N GLY A 150 4.14 4.60 -12.81
CA GLY A 150 2.76 4.46 -13.25
C GLY A 150 2.07 5.82 -13.18
N GLY A 151 1.56 6.30 -14.31
CA GLY A 151 0.93 7.63 -14.36
C GLY A 151 1.87 8.76 -14.81
N THR A 152 2.92 8.47 -15.58
CA THR A 152 3.89 9.47 -16.04
C THR A 152 4.31 9.16 -17.48
N TRP A 153 4.15 10.12 -18.39
CA TRP A 153 4.36 9.96 -19.82
C TRP A 153 5.10 11.17 -20.40
N LYS A 154 6.06 10.92 -21.30
CA LYS A 154 6.58 11.93 -22.23
C LYS A 154 5.57 12.01 -23.37
N VAL A 155 4.99 13.18 -23.61
CA VAL A 155 3.92 13.38 -24.59
C VAL A 155 4.29 14.48 -25.57
N ASP A 156 3.89 14.30 -26.82
CA ASP A 156 3.85 15.35 -27.82
C ASP A 156 2.70 16.30 -27.49
N LEU A 157 3.02 17.57 -27.26
CA LEU A 157 2.09 18.62 -26.86
C LEU A 157 1.47 19.36 -28.05
N SER A 158 1.82 19.00 -29.28
CA SER A 158 1.04 19.39 -30.46
C SER A 158 -0.37 18.79 -30.39
N GLU A 159 -0.51 17.60 -29.80
CA GLU A 159 -1.79 16.91 -29.59
C GLU A 159 -2.45 17.26 -28.25
N PRO A 160 -3.79 17.40 -28.21
CA PRO A 160 -4.48 17.75 -26.97
C PRO A 160 -4.36 16.67 -25.90
N VAL A 161 -4.23 17.09 -24.64
CA VAL A 161 -4.23 16.21 -23.47
C VAL A 161 -5.48 16.43 -22.60
N ASN A 162 -5.85 15.41 -21.84
CA ASN A 162 -6.95 15.50 -20.87
C ASN A 162 -6.42 15.96 -19.49
N PRO A 163 -7.23 16.62 -18.65
CA PRO A 163 -6.85 16.99 -17.28
C PRO A 163 -6.93 15.82 -16.29
N ARG A 164 -7.33 14.63 -16.76
CA ARG A 164 -7.54 13.44 -15.92
C ARG A 164 -7.11 12.17 -16.66
N VAL A 165 -6.67 11.18 -15.88
CA VAL A 165 -6.51 9.79 -16.33
C VAL A 165 -7.38 8.92 -15.44
N GLY A 166 -8.44 8.34 -16.02
CA GLY A 166 -9.49 7.69 -15.25
C GLY A 166 -10.10 8.66 -14.23
N ASN A 167 -10.10 8.27 -12.96
CA ASN A 167 -10.61 9.10 -11.87
C ASN A 167 -9.57 10.06 -11.27
N ARG A 168 -8.31 10.03 -11.71
CA ARG A 168 -7.22 10.84 -11.12
C ARG A 168 -7.02 12.14 -11.88
N GLN A 169 -6.74 13.22 -11.17
CA GLN A 169 -6.26 14.46 -11.78
C GLN A 169 -4.90 14.23 -12.43
N ALA A 170 -4.63 14.98 -13.50
CA ALA A 170 -3.37 14.96 -14.20
C ALA A 170 -2.93 16.39 -14.55
N PHE A 171 -1.63 16.55 -14.75
CA PHE A 171 -1.00 17.84 -14.98
C PHE A 171 0.13 17.71 -16.01
N LEU A 172 0.47 18.84 -16.63
CA LEU A 172 1.64 18.98 -17.49
C LEU A 172 2.80 19.53 -16.69
N GLN A 173 4.01 19.11 -17.02
CA GLN A 173 5.25 19.55 -16.43
C GLN A 173 6.30 19.69 -17.52
N GLU A 174 7.18 20.67 -17.38
CA GLU A 174 8.36 20.83 -18.21
C GLU A 174 9.22 19.56 -18.19
N LEU A 175 9.70 19.17 -19.38
CA LEU A 175 10.70 18.13 -19.49
C LEU A 175 12.07 18.75 -19.29
N ILE A 176 12.71 18.44 -18.17
CA ILE A 176 14.10 18.82 -17.92
C ILE A 176 15.00 17.93 -18.78
N GLU A 177 15.46 18.46 -19.92
CA GLU A 177 16.40 17.78 -20.80
C GLU A 177 17.85 18.11 -20.39
N ARG A 178 18.72 17.12 -20.56
CA ARG A 178 20.17 17.26 -20.45
C ARG A 178 20.80 16.93 -21.78
N ASP A 179 21.93 17.55 -22.09
CA ASP A 179 22.76 17.22 -23.26
C ASP A 179 23.50 15.86 -23.14
N GLU A 180 23.02 14.97 -22.26
CA GLU A 180 23.63 13.67 -21.98
C GLU A 180 22.85 12.53 -22.62
N THR A 181 23.58 11.53 -23.10
CA THR A 181 23.02 10.36 -23.80
C THR A 181 22.19 9.43 -22.91
N GLN A 182 22.15 9.66 -21.60
CA GLN A 182 21.45 8.81 -20.63
C GLN A 182 20.69 9.64 -19.59
N HIS A 183 19.36 9.46 -19.53
CA HIS A 183 18.53 10.09 -18.50
C HIS A 183 18.82 9.47 -17.12
N ARG A 184 19.18 10.31 -16.15
CA ARG A 184 19.35 9.95 -14.75
C ARG A 184 18.62 10.90 -13.81
N ASP A 185 18.24 10.39 -12.65
CA ASP A 185 17.81 11.21 -11.52
C ASP A 185 18.61 10.83 -10.26
N LEU A 186 18.63 11.74 -9.29
CA LEU A 186 19.28 11.56 -8.00
C LEU A 186 18.21 11.31 -6.94
N ARG A 187 18.17 10.10 -6.36
CA ARG A 187 17.41 9.83 -5.15
C ARG A 187 18.29 10.11 -3.94
N VAL A 188 17.86 11.03 -3.08
CA VAL A 188 18.42 11.24 -1.74
C VAL A 188 17.45 10.69 -0.70
N TYR A 189 17.91 9.87 0.24
CA TYR A 189 17.11 9.40 1.36
C TYR A 189 17.43 10.19 2.62
N VAL A 190 16.43 10.89 3.15
CA VAL A 190 16.55 11.75 4.34
C VAL A 190 15.80 11.08 5.50
N VAL A 191 16.41 11.12 6.69
CA VAL A 191 15.78 10.78 7.97
C VAL A 191 16.17 11.86 8.98
N GLY A 192 15.18 12.52 9.57
CA GLY A 192 15.39 13.74 10.37
C GLY A 192 16.11 14.81 9.56
N ASP A 193 17.25 15.26 10.06
CA ASP A 193 18.12 16.26 9.44
C ASP A 193 19.30 15.64 8.66
N ARG A 194 19.29 14.30 8.47
CA ARG A 194 20.43 13.56 7.92
C ARG A 194 20.11 12.88 6.60
N ILE A 195 21.03 13.01 5.65
CA ILE A 195 21.08 12.16 4.46
C ILE A 195 21.69 10.81 4.85
N ILE A 196 20.92 9.74 4.64
CA ILE A 196 21.34 8.37 4.95
C ILE A 196 22.06 7.72 3.75
N GLY A 197 21.64 8.06 2.55
CA GLY A 197 22.26 7.58 1.32
C GLY A 197 21.70 8.33 0.12
N ALA A 198 22.44 8.33 -0.97
CA ALA A 198 21.96 8.79 -2.26
C ALA A 198 22.40 7.86 -3.38
N MET A 199 21.54 7.73 -4.39
CA MET A 199 21.84 6.95 -5.57
C MET A 199 21.44 7.69 -6.83
N HIS A 200 22.25 7.56 -7.87
CA HIS A 200 21.78 7.81 -9.23
C HIS A 200 20.96 6.61 -9.69
N ARG A 201 19.83 6.89 -10.34
CA ARG A 201 19.05 5.88 -11.04
C ARG A 201 19.06 6.20 -12.52
N TYR A 202 19.36 5.20 -13.33
CA TYR A 202 19.47 5.33 -14.77
C TYR A 202 18.29 4.69 -15.48
N ALA A 203 17.73 5.36 -16.49
CA ALA A 203 16.68 4.77 -17.30
C ALA A 203 17.23 3.62 -18.17
N PRO A 204 16.46 2.53 -18.37
CA PRO A 204 16.79 1.50 -19.35
C PRO A 204 16.94 2.07 -20.78
N GLU A 205 17.67 1.38 -21.65
CA GLU A 205 17.83 1.78 -23.05
C GLU A 205 16.45 1.92 -23.73
N GLY A 206 16.16 3.12 -24.26
CA GLY A 206 14.87 3.44 -24.91
C GLY A 206 13.73 3.87 -23.98
N ASP A 207 13.94 3.96 -22.66
CA ASP A 207 13.03 4.59 -21.71
C ASP A 207 13.67 5.87 -21.14
N TRP A 208 12.84 6.80 -20.66
CA TRP A 208 13.30 8.04 -20.01
C TRP A 208 13.05 8.01 -18.51
N ARG A 209 12.28 7.02 -18.01
CA ARG A 209 11.98 6.84 -16.59
C ARG A 209 13.05 6.00 -15.92
N THR A 210 13.57 6.49 -14.81
CA THR A 210 14.73 5.93 -14.10
C THR A 210 14.34 5.00 -12.94
N ASN A 211 13.05 4.74 -12.73
CA ASN A 211 12.58 3.96 -11.59
C ASN A 211 13.22 2.55 -11.54
N VAL A 212 13.85 2.20 -10.42
CA VAL A 212 14.46 0.87 -10.18
C VAL A 212 13.46 -0.28 -10.40
N ALA A 213 12.17 -0.06 -10.09
CA ALA A 213 11.11 -1.03 -10.32
C ALA A 213 10.89 -1.39 -11.81
N LEU A 214 11.40 -0.57 -12.73
CA LEU A 214 11.38 -0.80 -14.18
C LEU A 214 12.70 -1.35 -14.73
N GLY A 215 13.64 -1.74 -13.84
CA GLY A 215 14.94 -2.28 -14.23
C GLY A 215 16.04 -1.23 -14.41
N GLY A 216 15.85 -0.01 -13.90
CA GLY A 216 16.90 1.02 -13.90
C GLY A 216 18.11 0.60 -13.06
N ALA A 217 19.32 0.85 -13.58
CA ALA A 217 20.56 0.62 -12.84
C ALA A 217 20.72 1.68 -11.73
N VAL A 218 21.39 1.30 -10.64
CA VAL A 218 21.65 2.17 -9.49
C VAL A 218 23.14 2.29 -9.23
N GLU A 219 23.57 3.48 -8.81
CA GLU A 219 24.96 3.81 -8.49
C GLU A 219 24.98 4.65 -7.20
N ASP A 220 25.85 4.30 -6.24
CA ASP A 220 26.04 5.08 -5.02
C ASP A 220 26.76 6.39 -5.33
N VAL A 221 26.18 7.49 -4.85
CA VAL A 221 26.76 8.83 -4.95
C VAL A 221 26.67 9.58 -3.63
N THR A 222 26.53 8.85 -2.51
CA THR A 222 26.28 9.42 -1.18
C THR A 222 27.34 10.44 -0.75
N ASP A 223 28.61 10.14 -1.00
CA ASP A 223 29.74 11.04 -0.67
C ASP A 223 30.01 12.08 -1.77
N GLU A 224 29.35 11.95 -2.92
CA GLU A 224 29.55 12.78 -4.11
C GLU A 224 28.37 13.72 -4.39
N ILE A 225 27.35 13.73 -3.53
CA ILE A 225 26.18 14.62 -3.67
C ILE A 225 26.67 16.07 -3.73
N PRO A 226 26.36 16.82 -4.80
CA PRO A 226 26.68 18.23 -4.86
C PRO A 226 26.04 19.01 -3.72
N ALA A 227 26.74 20.00 -3.17
CA ALA A 227 26.27 20.78 -2.01
C ALA A 227 24.86 21.36 -2.21
N GLU A 228 24.58 21.91 -3.40
CA GLU A 228 23.26 22.45 -3.76
C GLU A 228 22.16 21.36 -3.73
N ALA A 229 22.45 20.15 -4.22
CA ALA A 229 21.51 19.03 -4.19
C ALA A 229 21.23 18.55 -2.76
N ARG A 230 22.28 18.48 -1.94
CA ARG A 230 22.20 18.15 -0.51
C ARG A 230 21.32 19.15 0.25
N GLU A 231 21.59 20.44 0.08
CA GLU A 231 20.81 21.51 0.71
C GLU A 231 19.35 21.49 0.23
N THR A 232 19.14 21.32 -1.07
CA THR A 232 17.79 21.23 -1.67
C THR A 232 17.00 20.05 -1.09
N ALA A 233 17.62 18.87 -0.97
CA ALA A 233 16.95 17.68 -0.44
C ALA A 233 16.54 17.84 1.04
N LEU A 234 17.46 18.34 1.88
CA LEU A 234 17.20 18.56 3.30
C LEU A 234 16.14 19.65 3.51
N TYR A 235 16.26 20.77 2.80
CA TYR A 235 15.31 21.87 2.93
C TYR A 235 13.92 21.49 2.38
N ALA A 236 13.83 20.71 1.31
CA ALA A 236 12.55 20.19 0.82
C ALA A 236 11.88 19.26 1.84
N ALA A 237 12.65 18.38 2.51
CA ALA A 237 12.12 17.50 3.56
C ALA A 237 11.55 18.30 4.74
N ASP A 238 12.27 19.34 5.18
CA ASP A 238 11.84 20.26 6.24
C ASP A 238 10.59 21.05 5.86
N VAL A 239 10.55 21.65 4.67
CA VAL A 239 9.40 22.44 4.17
C VAL A 239 8.10 21.63 4.11
N ILE A 240 8.17 20.34 3.75
CA ILE A 240 6.99 19.46 3.71
C ILE A 240 6.67 18.84 5.07
N ASP A 241 7.55 18.98 6.06
CA ASP A 241 7.45 18.41 7.42
C ASP A 241 7.45 16.86 7.39
N LEU A 242 8.45 16.29 6.70
CA LEU A 242 8.65 14.83 6.61
C LEU A 242 9.87 14.37 7.43
N ASP A 243 9.61 13.55 8.44
CA ASP A 243 10.58 12.86 9.28
C ASP A 243 11.47 11.88 8.52
N TYR A 244 10.94 11.22 7.49
CA TYR A 244 11.74 10.39 6.59
C TYR A 244 11.14 10.36 5.19
N VAL A 245 11.99 10.52 4.18
CA VAL A 245 11.54 10.70 2.81
C VAL A 245 12.63 10.33 1.81
N GLY A 246 12.24 9.69 0.71
CA GLY A 246 13.06 9.70 -0.50
C GLY A 246 12.75 10.95 -1.30
N VAL A 247 13.74 11.80 -1.57
CA VAL A 247 13.64 12.99 -2.44
C VAL A 247 14.23 12.64 -3.80
N ASP A 248 13.47 12.84 -4.87
CA ASP A 248 13.99 12.69 -6.24
C ASP A 248 14.32 14.06 -6.78
N LEU A 249 15.57 14.22 -7.21
CA LEU A 249 16.10 15.42 -7.79
C LEU A 249 16.51 15.16 -9.23
N VAL A 250 16.37 16.16 -10.07
CA VAL A 250 17.01 16.21 -11.38
C VAL A 250 17.88 17.45 -11.44
N GLU A 251 19.03 17.29 -12.07
CA GLU A 251 19.95 18.40 -12.30
C GLU A 251 19.60 19.03 -13.66
N ALA A 252 19.58 20.35 -13.73
CA ALA A 252 19.37 21.15 -14.94
C ALA A 252 20.58 22.07 -15.15
N ASN A 253 20.58 22.86 -16.22
CA ASN A 253 21.68 23.78 -16.53
C ASN A 253 21.87 24.89 -15.48
N ASP A 254 20.81 25.21 -14.74
CA ASP A 254 20.75 26.29 -13.76
C ASP A 254 20.57 25.80 -12.31
N GLY A 255 20.73 24.49 -12.07
CA GLY A 255 20.84 23.88 -10.74
C GLY A 255 19.90 22.69 -10.55
N TRP A 256 19.55 22.39 -9.30
CA TRP A 256 18.80 21.18 -8.94
C TRP A 256 17.30 21.45 -8.73
N TYR A 257 16.48 20.52 -9.21
CA TYR A 257 15.03 20.59 -9.17
C TYR A 257 14.44 19.39 -8.46
N VAL A 258 13.48 19.61 -7.56
CA VAL A 258 12.73 18.52 -6.91
C VAL A 258 11.66 17.98 -7.86
N LEU A 259 11.72 16.68 -8.14
CA LEU A 259 10.76 15.97 -8.98
C LEU A 259 9.61 15.34 -8.19
N GLU A 260 9.94 14.64 -7.10
CA GLU A 260 8.95 13.99 -6.23
C GLU A 260 9.52 13.73 -4.82
N MET A 261 8.60 13.65 -3.85
CA MET A 261 8.90 13.33 -2.46
C MET A 261 8.10 12.10 -2.05
N ASN A 262 8.81 11.04 -1.64
CA ASN A 262 8.24 9.73 -1.38
C ASN A 262 8.31 9.41 0.13
N PRO A 263 7.23 9.67 0.89
CA PRO A 263 7.22 9.48 2.35
C PRO A 263 7.30 8.01 2.75
N THR A 264 7.00 7.09 1.83
CA THR A 264 7.13 5.64 2.00
C THR A 264 8.12 5.03 1.03
N ALA A 265 9.21 5.74 0.72
CA ALA A 265 10.25 5.25 -0.19
C ALA A 265 10.77 3.86 0.25
N GLY A 266 10.99 2.99 -0.75
CA GLY A 266 11.51 1.63 -0.54
C GLY A 266 13.03 1.63 -0.31
N PHE A 267 13.54 0.62 0.40
CA PHE A 267 14.96 0.58 0.79
C PHE A 267 15.80 -0.23 -0.18
N LYS A 268 15.20 -1.20 -0.89
CA LYS A 268 15.94 -2.19 -1.66
C LYS A 268 16.94 -1.57 -2.65
N GLY A 269 16.48 -0.66 -3.53
CA GLY A 269 17.36 -0.05 -4.53
C GLY A 269 18.45 0.82 -3.91
N LEU A 270 18.12 1.55 -2.83
CA LEU A 270 19.11 2.35 -2.10
C LEU A 270 20.16 1.46 -1.43
N TYR A 271 19.75 0.36 -0.80
CA TYR A 271 20.65 -0.58 -0.15
C TYR A 271 21.53 -1.33 -1.16
N GLU A 272 20.98 -1.71 -2.33
CA GLU A 272 21.75 -2.30 -3.43
C GLU A 272 22.84 -1.37 -3.95
N ALA A 273 22.59 -0.05 -3.96
CA ALA A 273 23.59 0.94 -4.33
C ALA A 273 24.60 1.20 -3.20
N THR A 274 24.11 1.60 -2.03
CA THR A 274 24.90 2.24 -0.96
C THR A 274 25.37 1.28 0.13
N GLY A 275 24.85 0.05 0.18
CA GLY A 275 25.04 -0.86 1.31
C GLY A 275 24.45 -0.35 2.64
N THR A 276 23.68 0.74 2.63
CA THR A 276 23.19 1.42 3.83
C THR A 276 21.67 1.30 3.92
N SER A 277 21.20 0.70 5.01
CA SER A 277 19.78 0.54 5.35
C SER A 277 19.27 1.78 6.11
N PRO A 278 18.19 2.43 5.65
CA PRO A 278 17.56 3.52 6.40
C PRO A 278 16.86 3.09 7.69
N ALA A 279 16.59 1.79 7.86
CA ALA A 279 15.71 1.31 8.92
C ALA A 279 16.20 1.65 10.35
N PRO A 280 17.49 1.47 10.70
CA PRO A 280 17.99 1.83 12.03
C PRO A 280 17.94 3.33 12.31
N TYR A 281 18.10 4.17 11.28
CA TYR A 281 17.96 5.61 11.42
C TYR A 281 16.51 6.03 11.64
N ILE A 282 15.55 5.38 10.98
CA ILE A 282 14.12 5.62 11.21
C ILE A 282 13.72 5.16 12.63
N ALA A 283 14.21 4.00 13.06
CA ALA A 283 13.99 3.49 14.42
C ALA A 283 14.55 4.47 15.46
N LYS A 284 15.82 4.89 15.32
CA LYS A 284 16.45 5.94 16.13
C LYS A 284 15.57 7.19 16.20
N HIS A 285 15.18 7.73 15.04
CA HIS A 285 14.40 8.97 14.96
C HIS A 285 13.06 8.83 15.71
N ALA A 286 12.38 7.69 15.59
CA ALA A 286 11.14 7.43 16.32
C ALA A 286 11.35 7.34 17.84
N ILE A 287 12.39 6.63 18.28
CA ILE A 287 12.71 6.44 19.70
C ILE A 287 13.06 7.78 20.37
N GLU A 288 13.95 8.56 19.74
CA GLU A 288 14.41 9.84 20.28
C GLU A 288 13.31 10.92 20.24
N HIS A 289 12.36 10.82 19.29
CA HIS A 289 11.23 11.74 19.20
C HIS A 289 10.38 11.79 20.47
N VAL A 290 10.32 10.68 21.22
CA VAL A 290 9.58 10.58 22.49
C VAL A 290 10.48 10.53 23.72
N GLY A 291 11.76 10.91 23.57
CA GLY A 291 12.71 11.05 24.67
C GLY A 291 13.49 9.78 25.02
N GLY A 292 13.39 8.71 24.21
CA GLY A 292 14.30 7.58 24.32
C GLY A 292 15.71 7.92 23.84
N SER A 293 16.64 7.00 24.03
CA SER A 293 18.04 7.15 23.58
C SER A 293 18.55 5.87 22.96
N VAL A 294 19.34 5.98 21.90
CA VAL A 294 19.98 4.83 21.25
C VAL A 294 21.49 5.06 21.10
N ASP A 295 22.25 3.98 21.00
CA ASP A 295 23.67 4.06 20.69
C ASP A 295 23.90 4.29 19.18
N ASP A 296 24.51 5.42 18.86
CA ASP A 296 24.86 5.81 17.49
C ASP A 296 25.78 4.81 16.78
N ASP A 297 26.70 4.16 17.50
CA ASP A 297 27.58 3.16 16.90
C ASP A 297 26.80 1.89 16.55
N ARG A 298 25.83 1.52 17.39
CA ARG A 298 24.91 0.42 17.09
C ARG A 298 24.02 0.72 15.88
N VAL A 299 23.52 1.95 15.76
CA VAL A 299 22.75 2.38 14.57
C VAL A 299 23.58 2.26 13.30
N ARG A 300 24.84 2.69 13.32
CA ARG A 300 25.77 2.56 12.17
C ARG A 300 26.05 1.10 11.82
N GLU A 301 26.27 0.24 12.82
CA GLU A 301 26.50 -1.19 12.62
C GLU A 301 25.29 -1.86 11.94
N LEU A 302 24.09 -1.65 12.49
CA LEU A 302 22.85 -2.21 11.96
C LEU A 302 22.55 -1.72 10.54
N ALA A 303 22.90 -0.47 10.23
CA ALA A 303 22.67 0.11 8.91
C ALA A 303 23.45 -0.63 7.80
N GLY A 304 24.52 -1.35 8.12
CA GLY A 304 25.24 -2.19 7.16
C GLY A 304 24.48 -3.43 6.68
N SER A 305 23.27 -3.67 7.20
CA SER A 305 22.41 -4.79 6.78
C SER A 305 20.95 -4.36 6.58
N LEU A 306 20.30 -4.92 5.56
CA LEU A 306 18.86 -4.82 5.37
C LEU A 306 18.18 -6.08 5.89
N ASP A 307 17.97 -6.15 7.21
CA ASP A 307 17.28 -7.28 7.83
C ASP A 307 15.78 -7.25 7.51
N ASP A 308 15.34 -8.09 6.57
CA ASP A 308 13.93 -8.27 6.21
C ASP A 308 13.33 -9.58 6.74
N SER A 309 13.99 -10.18 7.75
CA SER A 309 13.49 -11.37 8.45
C SER A 309 12.16 -11.09 9.16
N THR A 310 11.42 -12.16 9.49
CA THR A 310 10.12 -12.01 10.15
C THR A 310 10.33 -11.47 11.57
N PRO A 311 9.77 -10.28 11.92
CA PRO A 311 9.95 -9.68 13.23
C PRO A 311 9.32 -10.52 14.34
N SER A 312 9.88 -10.44 15.55
CA SER A 312 9.29 -11.05 16.76
C SER A 312 7.87 -10.53 17.03
N SER A 313 7.62 -9.25 16.69
CA SER A 313 6.35 -8.55 16.81
C SER A 313 5.33 -8.85 15.70
N MET A 314 5.64 -9.77 14.79
CA MET A 314 4.70 -10.21 13.76
C MET A 314 3.43 -10.77 14.43
N PRO A 315 2.24 -10.17 14.19
CA PRO A 315 1.02 -10.62 14.83
C PRO A 315 0.71 -12.06 14.41
N ARG A 316 0.36 -12.90 15.38
CA ARG A 316 -0.11 -14.26 15.12
C ARG A 316 -1.62 -14.20 15.03
N GLU A 317 -2.19 -14.72 13.94
CA GLU A 317 -3.63 -14.96 13.88
C GLU A 317 -4.00 -15.93 15.00
N GLU A 318 -4.83 -15.49 15.94
CA GLU A 318 -5.46 -16.38 16.90
C GLU A 318 -6.32 -17.37 16.12
N ARG A 319 -5.85 -18.61 16.03
CA ARG A 319 -6.67 -19.69 15.49
C ARG A 319 -7.77 -19.96 16.52
N PRO A 320 -9.05 -20.05 16.11
CA PRO A 320 -10.11 -20.48 17.00
C PRO A 320 -9.70 -21.79 17.68
N ALA A 321 -10.05 -21.96 18.96
CA ALA A 321 -9.70 -23.18 19.67
C ALA A 321 -10.29 -24.40 18.92
N PRO A 322 -9.57 -25.54 18.84
CA PRO A 322 -10.12 -26.74 18.22
C PRO A 322 -11.46 -27.13 18.89
N GLY A 323 -12.56 -26.94 18.17
CA GLY A 323 -13.94 -27.11 18.68
C GLY A 323 -14.86 -25.90 18.51
N GLU A 324 -14.32 -24.70 18.25
CA GLU A 324 -15.10 -23.47 18.02
C GLU A 324 -15.34 -23.15 16.55
N THR A 325 -14.62 -23.81 15.64
CA THR A 325 -14.80 -23.61 14.20
C THR A 325 -16.07 -24.34 13.75
N PRO A 326 -17.10 -23.63 13.24
CA PRO A 326 -18.32 -24.29 12.82
C PRO A 326 -18.04 -25.28 11.68
N THR A 327 -18.71 -26.42 11.70
CA THR A 327 -18.59 -27.43 10.64
C THR A 327 -19.67 -27.21 9.59
N ILE A 328 -19.25 -27.10 8.33
CA ILE A 328 -20.15 -27.08 7.16
C ILE A 328 -19.92 -28.33 6.33
N GLY A 329 -20.93 -28.72 5.55
CA GLY A 329 -20.83 -29.84 4.64
C GLY A 329 -19.97 -29.59 3.42
N TYR A 330 -19.69 -30.67 2.70
CA TYR A 330 -19.17 -30.61 1.34
C TYR A 330 -20.14 -29.89 0.39
N ILE A 331 -21.44 -30.10 0.62
CA ILE A 331 -22.54 -29.37 -0.02
C ILE A 331 -23.40 -28.81 1.11
N GLU A 332 -23.67 -27.50 1.07
CA GLU A 332 -24.39 -26.79 2.12
C GLU A 332 -25.46 -25.86 1.51
N ASP A 333 -26.60 -25.72 2.19
CA ASP A 333 -27.58 -24.68 1.88
C ASP A 333 -27.06 -23.32 2.33
N VAL A 334 -27.02 -22.36 1.41
CA VAL A 334 -26.57 -21.00 1.68
C VAL A 334 -27.58 -19.98 1.19
N VAL A 335 -27.59 -18.81 1.84
CA VAL A 335 -28.34 -17.64 1.36
C VAL A 335 -27.35 -16.71 0.68
N VAL A 336 -27.61 -16.35 -0.58
CA VAL A 336 -26.78 -15.41 -1.33
C VAL A 336 -27.56 -14.12 -1.55
N SER A 337 -26.98 -12.99 -1.19
CA SER A 337 -27.60 -11.67 -1.27
C SER A 337 -26.79 -10.72 -2.15
N GLY A 338 -27.46 -10.05 -3.07
CA GLY A 338 -26.93 -8.94 -3.87
C GLY A 338 -27.62 -7.62 -3.51
N THR A 339 -27.54 -6.63 -4.40
CA THR A 339 -28.15 -5.31 -4.12
C THR A 339 -29.68 -5.32 -4.26
N SER A 340 -30.22 -6.28 -5.00
CA SER A 340 -31.63 -6.29 -5.42
C SER A 340 -32.46 -7.41 -4.78
N GLY A 341 -31.81 -8.34 -4.07
CA GLY A 341 -32.51 -9.44 -3.40
C GLY A 341 -31.59 -10.52 -2.83
N SER A 342 -32.21 -11.51 -2.21
CA SER A 342 -31.55 -12.67 -1.61
C SER A 342 -32.18 -13.95 -2.13
N GLN A 343 -31.36 -14.98 -2.35
CA GLN A 343 -31.82 -16.29 -2.82
C GLN A 343 -31.10 -17.41 -2.09
N SER A 344 -31.84 -18.42 -1.64
CA SER A 344 -31.27 -19.66 -1.10
C SER A 344 -30.82 -20.57 -2.25
N THR A 345 -29.63 -21.17 -2.12
CA THR A 345 -29.10 -22.10 -3.11
C THR A 345 -28.16 -23.11 -2.48
N LEU A 346 -27.88 -24.20 -3.20
CA LEU A 346 -26.84 -25.15 -2.81
C LEU A 346 -25.48 -24.64 -3.22
N ALA A 347 -24.55 -24.63 -2.27
CA ALA A 347 -23.16 -24.31 -2.51
C ALA A 347 -22.27 -25.52 -2.26
N LYS A 348 -21.26 -25.68 -3.12
CA LYS A 348 -20.25 -26.72 -2.96
C LYS A 348 -18.96 -26.14 -2.41
N SER A 349 -18.42 -26.78 -1.39
CA SER A 349 -17.13 -26.45 -0.79
C SER A 349 -16.00 -26.83 -1.75
N ASP A 350 -15.24 -25.84 -2.24
CA ASP A 350 -14.09 -26.00 -3.13
C ASP A 350 -12.82 -25.48 -2.44
N THR A 351 -12.15 -26.36 -1.70
CA THR A 351 -10.91 -26.05 -0.97
C THR A 351 -9.73 -25.72 -1.91
N GLY A 352 -9.82 -26.08 -3.20
CA GLY A 352 -8.82 -25.74 -4.21
C GLY A 352 -8.99 -24.33 -4.77
N ALA A 353 -10.17 -23.72 -4.62
CA ALA A 353 -10.44 -22.36 -5.07
C ALA A 353 -9.98 -21.33 -4.03
N THR A 354 -9.22 -20.34 -4.46
CA THR A 354 -8.84 -19.22 -3.57
C THR A 354 -10.02 -18.30 -3.27
N ARG A 355 -11.01 -18.26 -4.16
CA ARG A 355 -12.11 -17.30 -4.13
C ARG A 355 -13.43 -17.99 -4.49
N THR A 356 -14.50 -17.52 -3.85
CA THR A 356 -15.87 -17.94 -4.12
C THR A 356 -16.30 -17.54 -5.53
N SER A 357 -17.13 -18.37 -6.14
CA SER A 357 -17.57 -18.15 -7.52
C SER A 357 -19.03 -18.51 -7.71
N ILE A 358 -19.72 -17.69 -8.50
CA ILE A 358 -21.18 -17.68 -8.65
C ILE A 358 -21.57 -17.81 -10.11
N ASP A 359 -22.65 -18.55 -10.35
CA ASP A 359 -23.27 -18.68 -11.66
C ASP A 359 -23.86 -17.35 -12.15
N THR A 360 -23.82 -17.13 -13.45
CA THR A 360 -24.27 -15.88 -14.08
C THR A 360 -25.76 -15.63 -13.88
N SER A 361 -26.59 -16.68 -13.92
CA SER A 361 -28.05 -16.54 -13.73
C SER A 361 -28.39 -16.21 -12.28
N LEU A 362 -27.72 -16.87 -11.32
CA LEU A 362 -27.90 -16.59 -9.89
C LEU A 362 -27.41 -15.17 -9.54
N ALA A 363 -26.25 -14.76 -10.07
CA ALA A 363 -25.72 -13.41 -9.90
C ALA A 363 -26.68 -12.34 -10.45
N ALA A 364 -27.30 -12.60 -11.60
CA ALA A 364 -28.32 -11.70 -12.16
C ALA A 364 -29.58 -11.64 -11.30
N ALA A 365 -30.05 -12.79 -10.79
CA ALA A 365 -31.27 -12.88 -9.99
C ALA A 365 -31.19 -12.10 -8.67
N ILE A 366 -30.04 -12.16 -7.98
CA ILE A 366 -29.82 -11.40 -6.74
C ILE A 366 -29.43 -9.93 -6.98
N GLY A 367 -29.20 -9.55 -8.24
CA GLY A 367 -28.65 -8.25 -8.60
C GLY A 367 -27.24 -8.05 -8.04
N ALA A 368 -26.31 -8.97 -8.32
CA ALA A 368 -24.92 -8.81 -7.90
C ALA A 368 -24.25 -7.70 -8.74
N GLY A 369 -23.80 -6.62 -8.10
CA GLY A 369 -23.16 -5.52 -8.82
C GLY A 369 -22.79 -4.31 -7.97
N PRO A 370 -22.08 -3.33 -8.56
CA PRO A 370 -21.52 -3.34 -9.93
C PRO A 370 -20.30 -4.26 -10.08
N ILE A 371 -19.90 -4.55 -11.33
CA ILE A 371 -18.66 -5.28 -11.60
C ILE A 371 -17.48 -4.43 -11.11
N LYS A 372 -16.73 -4.94 -10.13
CA LYS A 372 -15.57 -4.23 -9.56
C LYS A 372 -14.36 -4.28 -10.48
N SER A 373 -14.03 -5.44 -11.04
CA SER A 373 -12.86 -5.62 -11.90
C SER A 373 -12.92 -6.93 -12.71
N MET A 374 -11.87 -7.23 -13.48
CA MET A 374 -11.67 -8.51 -14.17
C MET A 374 -10.53 -9.28 -13.50
N THR A 375 -10.78 -10.53 -13.10
CA THR A 375 -9.75 -11.44 -12.56
C THR A 375 -9.39 -12.52 -13.57
N LYS A 376 -8.09 -12.82 -13.74
CA LYS A 376 -7.63 -13.95 -14.55
C LYS A 376 -7.60 -15.22 -13.71
N VAL A 377 -8.50 -16.17 -13.98
CA VAL A 377 -8.58 -17.44 -13.25
C VAL A 377 -7.95 -18.55 -14.09
N ARG A 378 -7.01 -19.30 -13.49
CA ARG A 378 -6.44 -20.51 -14.09
C ARG A 378 -7.22 -21.73 -13.58
N SER A 379 -7.74 -22.54 -14.49
CA SER A 379 -8.34 -23.84 -14.19
C SER A 379 -7.28 -24.93 -14.36
N GLY A 380 -7.33 -25.99 -13.56
CA GLY A 380 -6.42 -27.15 -13.66
C GLY A 380 -6.47 -27.84 -15.04
N SER A 381 -7.51 -27.60 -15.84
CA SER A 381 -7.72 -28.18 -17.16
C SER A 381 -7.31 -27.31 -18.36
N GLN A 382 -6.87 -26.05 -18.17
CA GLN A 382 -6.49 -25.16 -19.28
C GLN A 382 -5.18 -24.42 -19.06
N LYS A 383 -4.30 -24.42 -20.07
CA LYS A 383 -2.97 -23.76 -20.05
C LYS A 383 -3.05 -22.22 -20.03
N SER A 384 -4.17 -21.61 -20.43
CA SER A 384 -4.39 -20.16 -20.43
C SER A 384 -5.50 -19.76 -19.47
N GLY A 385 -5.23 -18.79 -18.58
CA GLY A 385 -6.25 -18.29 -17.64
C GLY A 385 -7.34 -17.45 -18.34
N LYS A 386 -8.61 -17.68 -17.97
CA LYS A 386 -9.78 -16.96 -18.49
C LYS A 386 -10.07 -15.73 -17.63
N ALA A 387 -10.33 -14.59 -18.26
CA ALA A 387 -10.73 -13.38 -17.55
C ALA A 387 -12.21 -13.50 -17.15
N ARG A 388 -12.51 -13.28 -15.87
CA ARG A 388 -13.87 -13.34 -15.29
C ARG A 388 -14.18 -12.04 -14.56
N PRO A 389 -15.38 -11.47 -14.73
CA PRO A 389 -15.81 -10.32 -13.94
C PRO A 389 -15.98 -10.73 -12.48
N VAL A 390 -15.75 -9.80 -11.56
CA VAL A 390 -15.99 -9.99 -10.14
C VAL A 390 -17.03 -9.01 -9.59
N VAL A 391 -17.86 -9.50 -8.68
CA VAL A 391 -18.96 -8.76 -8.05
C VAL A 391 -18.91 -8.98 -6.55
N ASP A 392 -19.36 -8.00 -5.77
CA ASP A 392 -19.53 -8.19 -4.33
C ASP A 392 -20.91 -8.77 -4.04
N LEU A 393 -20.94 -9.73 -3.12
CA LEU A 393 -22.16 -10.37 -2.63
C LEU A 393 -21.97 -10.80 -1.18
N VAL A 394 -23.08 -11.02 -0.49
CA VAL A 394 -23.09 -11.55 0.88
C VAL A 394 -23.53 -13.01 0.83
N VAL A 395 -22.77 -13.90 1.45
CA VAL A 395 -23.10 -15.33 1.59
C VAL A 395 -23.37 -15.63 3.06
N GLY A 396 -24.61 -15.99 3.37
CA GLY A 396 -25.01 -16.55 4.66
C GLY A 396 -24.81 -18.06 4.68
N ILE A 397 -23.96 -18.56 5.58
CA ILE A 397 -23.70 -19.99 5.79
C ILE A 397 -23.49 -20.29 7.28
N GLY A 398 -24.15 -21.34 7.79
CA GLY A 398 -24.03 -21.74 9.19
C GLY A 398 -24.38 -20.63 10.19
N GLY A 399 -25.37 -19.79 9.88
CA GLY A 399 -25.78 -18.65 10.72
C GLY A 399 -24.86 -17.43 10.68
N THR A 400 -23.77 -17.46 9.93
CA THR A 400 -22.83 -16.33 9.76
C THR A 400 -22.93 -15.76 8.34
N GLN A 401 -22.79 -14.45 8.19
CA GLN A 401 -22.77 -13.77 6.89
C GLN A 401 -21.34 -13.37 6.51
N HIS A 402 -20.95 -13.65 5.27
CA HIS A 402 -19.64 -13.31 4.71
C HIS A 402 -19.81 -12.41 3.49
N THR A 403 -19.29 -11.19 3.54
CA THR A 403 -19.19 -10.34 2.35
C THR A 403 -17.96 -10.75 1.55
N VAL A 404 -18.15 -11.15 0.30
CA VAL A 404 -17.07 -11.64 -0.57
C VAL A 404 -17.14 -11.02 -1.95
N THR A 405 -15.96 -10.84 -2.55
CA THR A 405 -15.83 -10.52 -3.97
C THR A 405 -15.79 -11.83 -4.75
N ALA A 406 -16.91 -12.23 -5.35
CA ALA A 406 -17.04 -13.50 -6.07
C ALA A 406 -16.77 -13.34 -7.57
N SER A 407 -16.15 -14.34 -8.20
CA SER A 407 -16.02 -14.36 -9.67
C SER A 407 -17.27 -14.92 -10.32
N VAL A 408 -17.78 -14.25 -11.35
CA VAL A 408 -18.95 -14.70 -12.11
C VAL A 408 -18.52 -15.59 -13.28
N GLU A 409 -19.20 -16.72 -13.44
CA GLU A 409 -18.97 -17.67 -14.53
C GLU A 409 -20.29 -18.29 -15.00
N ASP A 410 -20.39 -18.68 -16.27
CA ASP A 410 -21.51 -19.49 -16.74
C ASP A 410 -21.29 -20.95 -16.31
N ARG A 411 -22.14 -21.42 -15.41
CA ARG A 411 -22.14 -22.77 -14.83
C ARG A 411 -23.50 -23.44 -14.97
N SER A 412 -24.27 -23.04 -15.97
CA SER A 412 -25.53 -23.69 -16.34
C SER A 412 -25.43 -25.22 -16.52
N HIS A 413 -24.23 -25.74 -16.78
CA HIS A 413 -23.93 -27.17 -16.91
C HIS A 413 -23.59 -27.88 -15.59
N MET A 414 -23.50 -27.16 -14.46
CA MET A 414 -23.17 -27.73 -13.15
C MET A 414 -24.40 -27.80 -12.24
N ASN A 415 -24.40 -28.76 -11.31
CA ASN A 415 -25.48 -28.94 -10.34
C ASN A 415 -25.47 -27.90 -9.20
N TYR A 416 -24.38 -27.15 -9.03
CA TYR A 416 -24.21 -26.18 -7.93
C TYR A 416 -23.86 -24.80 -8.50
N PRO A 417 -24.77 -23.82 -8.40
CA PRO A 417 -24.54 -22.48 -8.94
C PRO A 417 -23.57 -21.65 -8.09
N LEU A 418 -23.19 -22.09 -6.89
CA LEU A 418 -22.18 -21.44 -6.05
C LEU A 418 -21.08 -22.42 -5.64
N LEU A 419 -19.82 -22.01 -5.77
CA LEU A 419 -18.66 -22.69 -5.17
C LEU A 419 -18.04 -21.80 -4.11
N LEU A 420 -17.94 -22.32 -2.90
CA LEU A 420 -17.31 -21.64 -1.76
C LEU A 420 -15.79 -21.84 -1.85
N GLY A 421 -15.05 -20.75 -1.96
CA GLY A 421 -13.59 -20.77 -1.95
C GLY A 421 -13.01 -20.55 -0.56
N ARG A 422 -11.68 -20.56 -0.47
CA ARG A 422 -10.93 -20.32 0.78
C ARG A 422 -11.16 -18.94 1.40
N ASP A 423 -11.70 -17.98 0.66
CA ASP A 423 -12.17 -16.69 1.20
C ASP A 423 -13.29 -16.85 2.24
N ILE A 424 -14.14 -17.89 2.10
CA ILE A 424 -15.16 -18.27 3.09
C ILE A 424 -14.71 -19.48 3.91
N LEU A 425 -14.20 -20.52 3.25
CA LEU A 425 -13.91 -21.82 3.88
C LEU A 425 -12.84 -21.77 4.97
N LYS A 426 -11.98 -20.74 5.00
CA LYS A 426 -10.99 -20.57 6.08
C LYS A 426 -11.63 -20.41 7.48
N HIS A 427 -12.91 -20.08 7.55
CA HIS A 427 -13.67 -19.91 8.78
C HIS A 427 -14.40 -21.18 9.25
N TYR A 428 -14.31 -22.28 8.49
CA TYR A 428 -15.11 -23.48 8.73
C TYR A 428 -14.27 -24.76 8.64
N GLN A 429 -14.71 -25.80 9.33
CA GLN A 429 -14.29 -27.17 9.04
C GLN A 429 -15.23 -27.77 7.98
N VAL A 430 -14.68 -28.38 6.94
CA VAL A 430 -15.49 -29.02 5.89
C VAL A 430 -15.61 -30.52 6.19
N ASP A 431 -16.79 -30.99 6.57
CA ASP A 431 -17.07 -32.42 6.64
C ASP A 431 -17.47 -32.92 5.26
N VAL A 432 -16.56 -33.67 4.64
CA VAL A 432 -16.74 -34.24 3.29
C VAL A 432 -17.90 -35.24 3.20
N ARG A 433 -18.37 -35.76 4.34
CA ARG A 433 -19.50 -36.71 4.40
C ARG A 433 -20.85 -36.01 4.45
N ARG A 434 -20.92 -34.77 4.93
CA ARG A 434 -22.16 -34.00 5.04
C ARG A 434 -22.49 -33.33 3.71
N ARG A 435 -23.68 -33.61 3.20
CA ARG A 435 -24.14 -33.17 1.88
C ARG A 435 -25.63 -32.82 1.91
N ALA A 436 -25.95 -31.55 1.76
CA ALA A 436 -27.34 -31.07 1.72
C ALA A 436 -28.14 -31.60 0.51
N ASP A 437 -27.45 -32.09 -0.53
CA ASP A 437 -28.04 -32.72 -1.72
C ASP A 437 -28.23 -34.24 -1.59
N SER A 438 -28.04 -34.82 -0.41
CA SER A 438 -28.23 -36.25 -0.16
C SER A 438 -29.50 -36.53 0.64
N ASP A 439 -30.27 -37.56 0.23
CA ASP A 439 -31.52 -38.02 0.89
C ASP A 439 -31.31 -38.68 2.27
N GLN A 440 -30.14 -38.52 2.91
CA GLN A 440 -29.89 -39.06 4.25
C GLN A 440 -30.30 -38.04 5.32
N PRO A 441 -31.08 -38.46 6.34
CA PRO A 441 -31.53 -37.55 7.40
C PRO A 441 -30.33 -36.99 8.17
N ARG A 442 -30.47 -35.75 8.65
CA ARG A 442 -29.44 -35.08 9.46
C ARG A 442 -29.18 -35.93 10.71
N PRO A 443 -27.92 -36.11 11.16
CA PRO A 443 -27.63 -36.90 12.36
C PRO A 443 -28.38 -36.43 13.62
N ASP A 444 -28.79 -35.16 13.65
CA ASP A 444 -29.51 -34.55 14.77
C ASP A 444 -31.05 -34.76 14.72
N GLU A 445 -31.56 -35.47 13.72
CA GLU A 445 -32.99 -35.79 13.54
C GLU A 445 -33.27 -37.30 13.72
N GLN A 446 -32.57 -37.98 14.62
CA GLN A 446 -33.05 -39.28 15.11
C GLN A 446 -34.13 -39.04 16.18
N PRO A 447 -35.39 -39.51 16.00
CA PRO A 447 -36.35 -39.55 17.09
C PRO A 447 -35.80 -40.50 18.16
N LEU A 448 -35.88 -40.09 19.42
CA LEU A 448 -35.75 -41.00 20.54
C LEU A 448 -36.84 -42.07 20.39
N GLU A 449 -36.45 -43.29 20.01
CA GLU A 449 -37.35 -44.45 20.07
C GLU A 449 -37.50 -44.91 21.52
N GLU A 450 -38.74 -44.77 22.00
CA GLU A 450 -39.44 -45.29 23.20
C GLU A 450 -38.70 -45.45 24.55
#